data_AF-D9TQ62-F1
#
_entry.id   AF-D9TQ62-F1
#
_cell.length_a   1.000
_cell.length_b   1.000
_cell.length_c   1.000
_cell.angle_alpha   90.00
_cell.angle_beta   90.00
_cell.angle_gamma   90.00
#
_symmetry.space_group_name_H-M   'P 1'
#
loop_
_entity.id
_entity.type
_entity.pdbx_description
1 polymer ?
#
loop_
_entity_poly.entity_id
_entity_poly.type
_entity_poly.pdbx_seq_one_letter_code
_entity_poly.pdbx_strand_id
1 'polypeptide(L)' 'MMGEMPFMKVAIVRATIAREKLMADNFTPDSEEIIGYEEVDEEEFYRPLAELLYKRIKEMYEEGQVENNVGRIQAN' A
#
# COMPACT_ATOMS: atom_id res chain seq x y z
N MET A 1 -0.44 -17.98 -25.51
CA MET A 1 0.32 -16.71 -25.52
C MET A 1 0.61 -16.39 -24.07
N MET A 2 1.85 -16.58 -23.63
CA MET A 2 2.26 -16.24 -22.26
C MET A 2 2.56 -14.75 -22.29
N GLY A 3 1.62 -13.93 -21.81
CA GLY A 3 1.82 -12.48 -21.71
C GLY A 3 2.95 -12.22 -20.74
N GLU A 4 3.85 -11.30 -21.08
CA GLU A 4 4.88 -10.81 -20.17
C GLU A 4 4.19 -10.35 -18.88
N MET A 5 4.52 -10.97 -17.75
CA MET A 5 4.01 -10.52 -16.46
C MET A 5 4.61 -9.13 -16.20
N PRO A 6 3.81 -8.12 -15.82
CA PRO A 6 4.31 -6.77 -15.63
C PRO A 6 5.32 -6.76 -14.48
N PHE A 7 6.59 -6.54 -14.83
CA PHE A 7 7.64 -6.26 -13.86
C PHE A 7 7.61 -4.78 -13.49
N MET A 8 7.54 -4.49 -12.18
CA MET A 8 7.58 -3.14 -11.64
C MET A 8 8.90 -2.91 -10.92
N LYS A 9 9.47 -1.71 -11.06
CA LYS A 9 10.65 -1.29 -10.30
C LYS A 9 10.21 -0.61 -9.01
N VAL A 10 10.60 -1.15 -7.85
CA VAL A 10 10.34 -0.55 -6.54
C VAL A 10 11.62 -0.01 -5.92
N ALA A 11 11.48 1.04 -5.12
CA ALA A 11 12.58 1.62 -4.34
C ALA A 11 12.58 1.03 -2.93
N ILE A 12 13.76 0.63 -2.46
CA ILE A 12 13.95 0.21 -1.07
C ILE A 12 14.31 1.47 -0.27
N VAL A 13 13.43 1.87 0.64
CA VAL A 13 13.60 3.08 1.46
C VAL A 13 14.02 2.69 2.87
N ARG A 14 15.13 3.25 3.34
CA ARG A 14 15.52 3.25 4.74
C ARG A 14 14.89 4.45 5.42
N ALA A 15 13.95 4.21 6.33
CA ALA A 15 13.37 5.24 7.19
C ALA A 15 14.00 5.18 8.59
N THR A 16 14.33 6.35 9.15
CA THR A 16 14.74 6.47 10.56
C THR A 16 13.64 7.16 11.34
N ILE A 17 13.20 6.55 12.44
CA ILE A 17 12.21 7.12 13.36
C ILE A 17 12.85 7.22 14.74
N ALA A 18 12.86 8.41 15.32
CA ALA A 18 13.33 8.65 16.67
C ALA A 18 12.48 7.88 17.68
N ARG A 19 13.12 7.38 18.72
CA ARG A 19 12.47 6.56 19.75
C ARG A 19 11.32 7.32 20.42
N GLU A 20 11.50 8.62 20.66
CA GLU A 20 10.53 9.50 21.29
C GLU A 20 9.23 9.59 20.48
N LYS A 21 9.33 9.58 19.15
CA LYS A 21 8.16 9.55 18.25
C LYS A 21 7.41 8.23 18.35
N LEU A 22 8.13 7.10 18.38
CA LEU A 22 7.51 5.78 18.54
C LEU A 22 6.79 5.64 19.89
N MET A 23 7.34 6.21 20.96
CA MET A 23 6.71 6.22 22.29
C MET A 23 5.45 7.09 22.34
N ALA A 24 5.29 8.01 21.39
CA ALA A 24 4.14 8.90 21.25
C ALA A 24 3.17 8.45 20.14
N ASP A 25 3.27 7.19 19.68
CA ASP A 25 2.49 6.64 18.56
C ASP A 25 2.56 7.48 17.27
N ASN A 26 3.67 8.20 17.08
CA ASN A 26 3.97 8.94 15.86
C ASN A 26 4.93 8.14 14.98
N PHE A 27 4.41 7.61 13.88
CA PHE A 27 5.18 6.77 12.95
C PHE A 27 5.76 7.55 11.76
N THR A 28 5.76 8.89 11.82
CA THR A 28 6.32 9.74 10.76
C THR A 28 7.86 9.72 10.80
N PRO A 29 8.54 9.33 9.72
CA PRO A 29 10.00 9.31 9.64
C PRO A 29 10.63 10.68 9.92
N ASP A 30 11.81 10.68 10.54
CA ASP A 30 12.69 11.86 10.64
C ASP A 30 13.54 12.03 9.38
N SER A 31 13.88 10.91 8.74
CA SER A 31 14.60 10.88 7.48
C SER A 31 14.26 9.63 6.69
N GLU A 32 14.34 9.75 5.37
CA GLU A 32 14.16 8.68 4.41
C GLU A 32 15.29 8.74 3.38
N GLU A 33 15.85 7.57 3.06
CA GLU A 33 16.90 7.43 2.06
C GLU A 33 16.59 6.24 1.17
N ILE A 34 16.67 6.42 -0.15
CA ILE A 34 16.60 5.31 -1.10
C ILE A 34 17.94 4.58 -1.07
N ILE A 35 17.93 3.32 -0.65
CA ILE A 35 19.14 2.49 -0.54
C ILE A 35 19.27 1.46 -1.66
N GLY A 36 18.27 1.38 -2.54
CA GLY A 36 18.32 0.46 -3.68
C GLY A 36 17.02 0.44 -4.48
N TYR A 37 17.06 -0.35 -5.54
CA TYR A 37 15.90 -0.67 -6.35
C TYR A 37 15.90 -2.16 -6.65
N GLU A 38 14.71 -2.74 -6.74
CA GLU A 38 14.50 -4.12 -7.17
C GLU A 38 13.39 -4.17 -8.22
N GLU A 39 13.45 -5.17 -9.09
CA GLU A 39 12.38 -5.51 -10.01
C GLU A 39 11.54 -6.61 -9.39
N VAL A 40 10.23 -6.38 -9.30
CA VAL A 40 9.27 -7.30 -8.70
C VAL A 40 8.17 -7.64 -9.70
N ASP A 41 7.63 -8.84 -9.58
CA ASP A 41 6.37 -9.18 -10.22
C ASP A 41 5.25 -8.40 -9.52
N GLU A 42 4.58 -7.51 -10.26
CA GLU A 42 3.58 -6.60 -9.70
C GLU A 42 2.40 -7.36 -9.07
N GLU A 43 1.97 -8.45 -9.71
CA GLU A 43 0.82 -9.22 -9.25
C GLU A 43 1.14 -9.98 -7.97
N GLU A 44 2.30 -10.63 -7.91
CA GLU A 44 2.77 -11.31 -6.70
C GLU A 44 2.95 -10.32 -5.54
N PHE A 45 3.49 -9.13 -5.84
CA PHE A 45 3.76 -8.11 -4.82
C PHE A 45 2.49 -7.52 -4.21
N TYR A 46 1.49 -7.16 -5.02
CA TYR A 46 0.28 -6.49 -4.53
C TYR A 46 -0.85 -7.42 -4.10
N ARG A 47 -0.89 -8.67 -4.59
CA ARG A 47 -1.98 -9.61 -4.28
C ARG A 47 -2.25 -9.78 -2.78
N PRO A 48 -1.24 -9.97 -1.90
CA PRO A 48 -1.50 -10.12 -0.46
C PRO A 48 -2.16 -8.88 0.17
N LEU A 49 -1.75 -7.68 -0.27
CA LEU A 49 -2.33 -6.42 0.20
C LEU A 49 -3.77 -6.26 -0.28
N ALA A 50 -4.02 -6.57 -1.56
CA ALA A 50 -5.35 -6.53 -2.15
C ALA A 50 -6.30 -7.49 -1.43
N GLU A 51 -5.86 -8.71 -1.12
CA GLU A 51 -6.67 -9.70 -0.39
C GLU A 51 -7.01 -9.24 1.04
N LEU A 52 -6.02 -8.69 1.76
CA LEU A 52 -6.22 -8.17 3.11
C LEU A 52 -7.21 -7.00 3.12
N LEU A 53 -7.01 -6.03 2.23
CA LEU A 53 -7.87 -4.85 2.11
C LEU A 53 -9.26 -5.22 1.62
N TYR A 54 -9.38 -6.12 0.64
CA TYR A 54 -10.65 -6.57 0.13
C TYR A 54 -11.51 -7.20 1.22
N LYS A 55 -10.92 -8.08 2.04
CA LYS A 55 -11.62 -8.68 3.18
C LYS A 55 -12.13 -7.61 4.14
N ARG A 56 -11.28 -6.65 4.51
CA ARG A 56 -11.67 -5.57 5.43
C ARG A 56 -12.77 -4.67 4.86
N ILE A 57 -12.67 -4.31 3.59
CA ILE A 57 -13.67 -3.52 2.88
C ILE A 57 -15.00 -4.29 2.84
N LYS A 58 -14.98 -5.58 2.52
CA LYS A 58 -16.16 -6.44 2.50
C LYS A 58 -16.85 -6.50 3.85
N GLU A 59 -16.11 -6.69 4.94
CA GLU A 59 -16.63 -6.65 6.32
C GLU A 59 -17.32 -5.30 6.60
N MET A 60 -16.70 -4.18 6.23
CA MET A 60 -17.29 -2.85 6.42
C MET A 60 -18.57 -2.62 5.58
N TYR A 61 -18.64 -3.19 4.38
CA TYR A 61 -19.87 -3.19 3.57
C TYR A 61 -20.98 -4.02 4.22
N GLU A 62 -20.65 -5.21 4.75
CA GLU A 62 -21.59 -6.08 5.45
C GLU A 62 -22.10 -5.47 6.77
N GLU A 63 -21.23 -4.72 7.46
CA GLU A 63 -21.57 -3.96 8.69
C GLU A 63 -22.29 -2.63 8.40
N GLY A 64 -22.51 -2.27 7.13
CA GLY A 64 -23.20 -1.03 6.74
C GLY A 64 -22.40 0.25 7.01
N GLN A 65 -21.08 0.16 7.21
CA GLN A 65 -20.21 1.29 7.51
C GLN A 65 -19.72 2.05 6.26
N VAL A 66 -19.97 1.51 5.06
CA VAL A 66 -19.56 2.10 3.77
C VAL A 66 -20.78 2.20 2.85
N GLU A 67 -21.31 3.41 2.67
CA GLU A 67 -22.22 3.72 1.55
C GLU A 67 -21.41 3.81 0.25
N ASN A 68 -21.94 3.21 -0.83
CA ASN A 68 -21.31 3.13 -2.15
C ASN A 68 -20.71 4.46 -2.63
N ASN A 69 -19.39 4.64 -2.47
CA ASN A 69 -18.63 5.76 -3.04
C ASN A 69 -17.54 5.29 -4.02
N VAL A 70 -17.70 4.11 -4.62
CA VAL A 70 -16.86 3.69 -5.75
C VAL A 70 -17.45 4.27 -7.03
N GLY A 71 -17.11 5.52 -7.37
CA GLY A 71 -17.50 6.09 -8.68
C GLY A 71 -17.65 7.60 -8.85
N ARG A 72 -17.01 8.46 -8.04
CA ARG A 72 -17.01 9.92 -8.30
C ARG A 72 -15.62 10.53 -8.26
N ILE A 73 -14.69 9.98 -9.04
CA ILE A 73 -13.60 10.80 -9.58
C ILE A 73 -14.18 11.45 -10.84
N GLN A 74 -14.86 12.59 -10.67
CA GLN A 74 -15.11 13.49 -11.80
C GLN A 74 -13.76 14.09 -12.18
N ALA A 75 -13.23 13.66 -13.33
CA ALA A 75 -12.21 14.43 -14.02
C ALA A 75 -12.85 15.74 -14.48
N ASN A 76 -12.43 16.86 -13.86
CA ASN A 76 -12.55 18.20 -14.42
C ASN A 76 -11.17 18.64 -14.90
#